data_AF-A0A916RK46-F1
#
_entry.id   AF-A0A916RK46-F1
#
_cell.length_a   1.000
_cell.length_b   1.000
_cell.length_c   1.000
_cell.angle_alpha   90.00
_cell.angle_beta   90.00
_cell.angle_gamma   90.00
#
_symmetry.space_group_name_H-M   'P 1'
#
loop_
_entity.id
_entity.type
_entity.pdbx_description
1 polymer ?
#
loop_
_entity_poly.entity_id
_entity_poly.type
_entity_poly.pdbx_seq_one_letter_code
_entity_poly.pdbx_strand_id
1 'polypeptide(L)'
;MFLSLLPFILILKGGEEATVRQALQLLREDEELSELENLLAFFATFVLKTEIVQQIMRWDMAVLQQSPWYQQILQEGVVIGEQRGIEIGQQRGILSGIELGLELKFGELGKEIFSED
;
A
#
# COMPACT_ATOMS: atom_id res chain seq x y z
N MET A 1 -15.69 -25.71 -16.43
CA MET A 1 -16.37 -25.17 -15.22
C MET A 1 -15.47 -25.11 -13.97
N PHE A 2 -14.35 -25.86 -13.87
CA PHE A 2 -13.46 -25.77 -12.69
C PHE A 2 -12.45 -24.61 -12.71
N LEU A 3 -12.13 -24.07 -13.89
CA LEU A 3 -11.13 -23.00 -14.03
C LEU A 3 -11.56 -21.67 -13.39
N SER A 4 -12.87 -21.39 -13.31
CA SER A 4 -13.41 -20.21 -12.61
C SER A 4 -13.20 -20.24 -11.09
N LEU A 5 -12.80 -21.38 -10.53
CA LEU A 5 -12.52 -21.54 -9.10
C LEU A 5 -11.02 -21.36 -8.78
N LEU A 6 -10.16 -21.22 -9.78
CA LEU A 6 -8.72 -21.01 -9.58
C LEU A 6 -8.39 -19.86 -8.61
N PRO A 7 -9.08 -18.70 -8.64
CA PRO A 7 -8.83 -17.63 -7.67
C PRO A 7 -8.99 -18.03 -6.20
N PHE A 8 -9.86 -19.01 -5.91
CA PHE A 8 -10.19 -19.44 -4.55
C PHE A 8 -9.25 -20.53 -4.02
N ILE A 9 -8.35 -21.06 -4.84
CA ILE A 9 -7.39 -22.09 -4.44
C ILE A 9 -6.50 -21.63 -3.28
N LEU A 10 -6.17 -20.33 -3.21
CA LEU A 10 -5.42 -19.75 -2.09
C LEU A 10 -6.12 -19.99 -0.74
N ILE A 11 -7.44 -19.89 -0.71
CA ILE A 11 -8.27 -20.09 0.50
C ILE A 11 -8.46 -21.58 0.79
N LEU A 12 -8.60 -22.40 -0.26
CA LEU A 12 -8.91 -23.83 -0.12
C LEU A 12 -7.69 -24.72 0.13
N LYS A 13 -6.50 -24.28 -0.30
CA LYS A 13 -5.24 -25.08 -0.26
C LYS A 13 -4.10 -24.39 0.50
N GLY A 14 -4.35 -23.24 1.15
CA GLY A 14 -3.37 -22.60 2.04
C GLY A 14 -2.28 -21.79 1.35
N GLY A 15 -2.52 -21.39 0.09
CA GLY A 15 -1.68 -20.46 -0.65
C GLY A 15 -0.22 -20.85 -0.85
N GLU A 16 0.10 -22.13 -1.02
CA GLU A 16 1.44 -22.54 -1.45
C GLU A 16 1.85 -21.86 -2.76
N GLU A 17 3.04 -21.27 -2.79
CA GLU A 17 3.58 -20.53 -3.95
C GLU A 17 3.54 -21.35 -5.25
N ALA A 18 3.92 -22.63 -5.20
CA ALA A 18 3.92 -23.50 -6.38
C ALA A 18 2.52 -23.66 -6.97
N THR A 19 1.51 -23.79 -6.11
CA THR A 19 0.10 -23.90 -6.50
C THR A 19 -0.40 -22.59 -7.13
N VAL A 20 0.01 -21.44 -6.59
CA VAL A 20 -0.37 -20.11 -7.12
C VAL A 20 0.27 -19.86 -8.49
N ARG A 21 1.54 -20.20 -8.67
CA ARG A 21 2.23 -20.11 -9.97
C ARG A 21 1.54 -20.97 -11.03
N GLN A 22 1.11 -22.18 -10.66
CA GLN A 22 0.40 -23.07 -11.57
C GLN A 22 -1.00 -22.55 -11.92
N ALA A 23 -1.74 -22.00 -10.94
CA ALA A 23 -3.03 -21.37 -11.19
C ALA A 23 -2.90 -20.16 -12.13
N LEU A 24 -1.89 -19.32 -11.95
CA LEU A 24 -1.61 -18.19 -12.84
C LEU A 24 -1.27 -18.61 -14.27
N GLN A 25 -0.50 -19.67 -14.43
CA GLN A 25 -0.18 -20.18 -15.76
C GLN A 25 -1.46 -20.61 -16.50
N LEU A 26 -2.35 -21.34 -15.82
CA LEU A 26 -3.63 -21.76 -16.39
C LEU A 26 -4.55 -20.57 -16.73
N LEU A 27 -4.57 -19.51 -15.92
CA LEU A 27 -5.35 -18.31 -16.19
C LEU A 27 -4.80 -17.48 -17.36
N ARG A 28 -3.48 -17.52 -17.61
CA ARG A 28 -2.83 -16.78 -18.71
C ARG A 28 -2.88 -17.51 -20.05
N GLU A 29 -3.07 -18.83 -20.03
CA GLU A 29 -3.23 -19.64 -21.24
C GLU A 29 -4.62 -19.49 -21.87
N ASP A 30 -5.58 -18.88 -21.15
CA ASP A 30 -6.96 -18.69 -21.57
C ASP A 30 -7.34 -17.19 -21.55
N GLU A 31 -7.57 -16.60 -22.73
CA GLU A 31 -7.88 -15.17 -22.87
C GLU A 31 -9.15 -14.76 -22.11
N GLU A 32 -10.16 -15.64 -22.02
CA GLU A 32 -11.41 -15.35 -21.30
C GLU A 32 -11.22 -15.34 -19.77
N LEU A 33 -10.21 -16.05 -19.27
CA LEU A 33 -9.94 -16.18 -17.84
C LEU A 33 -8.87 -15.22 -17.34
N SER A 34 -8.23 -14.47 -18.23
CA SER A 34 -7.23 -13.45 -17.90
C SER A 34 -7.75 -12.42 -16.89
N GLU A 35 -9.04 -12.08 -16.92
CA GLU A 35 -9.68 -11.18 -15.94
C GLU A 35 -9.66 -11.73 -14.51
N LEU A 36 -9.67 -13.06 -14.35
CA LEU A 36 -9.63 -13.73 -13.04
C LEU A 36 -8.23 -13.70 -12.42
N GLU A 37 -7.18 -13.37 -13.18
CA GLU A 37 -5.83 -13.16 -12.67
C GLU A 37 -5.83 -12.07 -11.58
N ASN A 38 -6.58 -10.99 -11.79
CA ASN A 38 -6.71 -9.91 -10.80
C ASN A 38 -7.37 -10.39 -9.50
N LEU A 39 -8.37 -11.27 -9.60
CA LEU A 39 -9.05 -11.83 -8.44
C LEU A 39 -8.12 -12.76 -7.66
N LEU A 40 -7.34 -13.59 -8.36
CA LEU A 40 -6.32 -14.45 -7.76
C LEU A 40 -5.22 -13.61 -7.08
N ALA A 41 -4.80 -12.52 -7.72
CA ALA A 41 -3.82 -11.57 -7.18
C ALA A 41 -4.30 -10.94 -5.87
N PHE A 42 -5.57 -10.52 -5.84
CA PHE A 42 -6.20 -9.95 -4.65
C PHE A 42 -6.15 -10.93 -3.47
N PHE A 43 -6.60 -12.17 -3.68
CA PHE A 43 -6.55 -13.20 -2.65
C PHE A 43 -5.12 -13.53 -2.20
N ALA A 44 -4.13 -13.43 -3.10
CA ALA A 44 -2.75 -13.68 -2.77
C ALA A 44 -2.20 -12.67 -1.76
N THR A 45 -2.69 -11.42 -1.76
CA THR A 45 -2.24 -10.41 -0.78
C THR A 45 -2.65 -10.73 0.67
N PHE A 46 -3.67 -11.58 0.88
CA PHE A 46 -4.11 -11.99 2.23
C PHE A 46 -3.39 -13.23 2.75
N VAL A 47 -2.79 -14.03 1.86
CA VAL A 47 -2.23 -15.35 2.22
C VAL A 47 -0.71 -15.38 2.04
N LEU A 48 -0.17 -14.65 1.07
CA LEU A 48 1.26 -14.61 0.75
C LEU A 48 1.93 -13.31 1.20
N LYS A 49 3.24 -13.40 1.44
CA LYS A 49 4.07 -12.22 1.70
C LYS A 49 4.20 -11.36 0.45
N THR A 50 4.25 -10.04 0.64
CA THR A 50 4.25 -9.04 -0.44
C THR A 50 5.38 -9.25 -1.46
N GLU A 51 6.57 -9.69 -1.03
CA GLU A 51 7.71 -9.93 -1.91
C GLU A 51 7.43 -11.08 -2.90
N ILE A 52 6.76 -12.13 -2.42
CA ILE A 52 6.37 -13.30 -3.22
C ILE A 52 5.30 -12.91 -4.23
N VAL A 53 4.31 -12.13 -3.80
CA VAL A 53 3.25 -11.62 -4.68
C VAL A 53 3.86 -10.75 -5.80
N GLN A 54 4.84 -9.89 -5.50
CA GLN A 54 5.51 -9.06 -6.51
C GLN A 54 6.37 -9.86 -7.48
N GLN A 55 6.97 -10.97 -7.06
CA GLN A 55 7.78 -11.84 -7.94
C GLN A 55 6.93 -12.71 -8.87
N ILE A 56 5.73 -13.10 -8.43
CA ILE A 56 4.85 -14.03 -9.15
C ILE A 56 3.87 -13.29 -10.05
N MET A 57 3.28 -12.21 -9.55
CA MET A 57 2.35 -11.38 -10.29
C MET A 57 3.14 -10.43 -11.17
N ARG A 58 3.02 -10.59 -12.48
CA ARG A 58 3.58 -9.63 -13.43
C ARG A 58 2.57 -8.50 -13.55
N TRP A 59 2.51 -7.66 -12.51
CA TRP A 59 1.61 -6.52 -12.46
C TRP A 59 1.91 -5.60 -13.64
N ASP A 60 1.07 -5.63 -14.67
CA ASP A 60 1.10 -4.59 -15.66
C ASP A 60 0.53 -3.32 -14.99
N MET A 61 1.42 -2.35 -14.75
CA MET A 61 1.03 -1.07 -14.16
C MET A 61 -0.02 -0.35 -15.01
N ALA A 62 -0.10 -0.63 -16.32
CA ALA A 62 -1.15 -0.11 -17.17
C ALA A 62 -2.53 -0.67 -16.80
N VAL A 63 -2.63 -1.96 -16.44
CA VAL A 63 -3.89 -2.60 -16.04
C VAL A 63 -4.31 -2.15 -14.64
N LEU A 64 -3.35 -2.01 -13.72
CA LEU A 64 -3.64 -1.49 -12.37
C LEU A 64 -4.14 -0.05 -12.39
N GLN A 65 -3.56 0.83 -13.21
CA GLN A 65 -4.01 2.22 -13.31
C GLN A 65 -5.42 2.39 -13.88
N GLN A 66 -5.88 1.43 -14.69
CA GLN A 66 -7.25 1.38 -15.21
C GLN A 66 -8.24 0.73 -14.22
N SER A 67 -7.75 0.07 -13.16
CA SER A 67 -8.61 -0.58 -12.18
C SER A 67 -9.34 0.47 -11.31
N PRO A 68 -10.69 0.46 -11.27
CA PRO A 68 -11.45 1.37 -10.41
C PRO A 68 -11.05 1.26 -8.93
N TRP A 69 -10.66 0.05 -8.49
CA TRP A 69 -10.25 -0.21 -7.12
C TRP A 69 -8.88 0.40 -6.78
N TYR A 70 -7.90 0.33 -7.70
CA TYR A 70 -6.60 0.98 -7.52
C TYR A 70 -6.75 2.50 -7.46
N GLN A 71 -7.62 3.07 -8.30
CA GLN A 71 -7.94 4.49 -8.25
C GLN A 71 -8.55 4.89 -6.91
N GLN A 72 -9.44 4.07 -6.35
CA GLN A 72 -10.01 4.32 -5.03
C GLN A 72 -8.95 4.28 -3.92
N ILE A 73 -8.10 3.25 -3.89
CA ILE A 73 -7.01 3.15 -2.90
C ILE A 73 -6.03 4.34 -3.03
N LEU A 74 -5.67 4.72 -4.26
CA LEU A 74 -4.79 5.86 -4.50
C LEU A 74 -5.42 7.15 -4.00
N GLN A 75 -6.71 7.37 -4.28
CA GLN A 75 -7.44 8.54 -3.85
C GLN A 75 -7.56 8.63 -2.32
N GLU A 76 -7.93 7.53 -1.65
CA GLU A 76 -7.95 7.44 -0.18
C GLU A 76 -6.55 7.69 0.40
N GLY A 77 -5.51 7.12 -0.21
CA GLY A 77 -4.12 7.32 0.20
C GLY A 77 -3.66 8.77 0.10
N VAL A 78 -4.03 9.49 -0.97
CA VAL A 78 -3.75 10.93 -1.13
C VAL A 78 -4.44 11.73 -0.03
N VAL A 79 -5.73 11.48 0.24
CA VAL A 79 -6.49 12.18 1.29
C VAL A 79 -5.87 11.96 2.67
N ILE A 80 -5.52 10.71 3.00
CA ILE A 80 -4.86 10.37 4.27
C ILE A 80 -3.50 11.07 4.35
N GLY A 81 -2.74 11.09 3.26
CA GLY A 81 -1.42 11.72 3.17
C GLY A 81 -1.49 13.22 3.40
N GLU A 82 -2.42 13.91 2.74
CA GLU A 82 -2.65 15.35 2.92
C GLU A 82 -3.05 15.67 4.36
N GLN A 83 -3.99 14.91 4.93
CA GLN A 83 -4.45 15.13 6.29
C GLN A 83 -3.31 14.98 7.31
N ARG A 84 -2.50 13.91 7.19
CA ARG A 84 -1.32 13.71 8.04
C ARG A 84 -0.27 14.81 7.83
N GLY A 85 -0.06 15.21 6.58
CA GLY A 85 0.88 16.27 6.24
C GLY A 85 0.51 17.60 6.90
N ILE A 86 -0.78 17.96 6.90
CA ILE A 86 -1.29 19.15 7.57
C ILE A 86 -1.07 19.06 9.09
N GLU A 87 -1.43 17.94 9.71
CA GLU A 87 -1.30 17.77 11.16
C GLU A 87 0.17 17.85 11.62
N ILE A 88 1.07 17.15 10.93
CA ILE A 88 2.50 17.20 11.20
C ILE A 88 3.04 18.61 10.97
N GLY A 89 2.61 19.27 9.89
CA GLY A 89 3.02 20.64 9.56
C GLY A 89 2.59 21.65 10.62
N GLN A 90 1.36 21.53 11.13
CA GLN A 90 0.85 22.37 12.21
C GLN A 90 1.64 22.16 13.51
N GLN A 91 1.87 20.91 13.92
CA GLN A 91 2.66 20.60 15.11
C GLN A 91 4.08 21.17 15.00
N ARG A 92 4.77 20.92 13.88
CA ARG A 92 6.13 21.45 13.64
C ARG A 92 6.13 22.98 13.65
N GLY A 93 5.16 23.61 12.99
CA GLY A 93 5.04 25.07 12.95
C GLY A 93 4.84 25.69 14.34
N ILE A 94 4.03 25.06 15.19
CA ILE A 94 3.84 25.50 16.58
C ILE A 94 5.16 25.40 17.36
N LEU A 95 5.85 24.25 17.28
CA LEU A 95 7.12 24.03 17.99
C LEU A 95 8.19 25.04 17.53
N SER A 96 8.37 25.22 16.22
CA SER A 96 9.30 26.22 15.68
C SER A 96 8.93 27.65 16.07
N GLY A 97 7.63 27.97 16.16
CA GLY A 97 7.17 29.28 16.62
C GLY A 97 7.47 29.53 18.10
N ILE A 98 7.31 28.50 18.95
CA ILE A 98 7.67 28.56 20.37
C ILE A 98 9.18 28.75 20.51
N GLU A 99 9.99 27.94 19.83
CA GLU A 99 11.45 28.01 19.83
C GLU A 99 11.95 29.42 19.45
N LEU A 100 11.46 29.96 18.34
CA LEU A 100 11.80 31.32 17.89
C LEU A 100 11.35 32.38 18.92
N GLY A 101 10.16 32.22 19.49
CA GLY A 101 9.65 33.13 20.52
C GLY A 101 10.52 33.13 21.79
N LEU A 102 11.04 31.96 22.17
CA LEU A 102 11.96 31.81 23.30
C LEU A 102 13.33 32.43 22.99
N GLU A 103 13.88 32.18 21.79
CA GLU A 103 15.11 32.82 21.32
C GLU A 103 15.00 34.35 21.35
N LEU A 104 13.92 34.92 20.80
CA LEU A 104 13.74 36.36 20.71
C LEU A 104 13.58 37.02 22.09
N LYS A 105 12.96 36.32 23.06
CA LYS A 105 12.68 36.87 24.40
C LYS A 105 13.80 36.63 25.40
N PHE A 106 14.49 35.51 25.30
CA PHE A 106 15.41 35.01 26.33
C PHE A 106 16.80 34.66 25.79
N GLY A 107 17.05 34.81 24.49
CA GLY A 107 18.32 34.44 23.86
C GLY A 107 18.57 32.93 23.91
N GLU A 108 19.84 32.53 23.98
CA GLU A 108 20.25 31.11 23.98
C GLU A 108 19.69 30.32 25.18
N LEU A 109 19.49 30.97 26.34
CA LEU A 109 18.86 30.35 27.52
C LEU A 109 17.41 29.88 27.23
N GLY A 110 16.69 30.58 26.35
CA GLY A 110 15.33 30.20 25.95
C GLY A 110 15.29 28.94 25.09
N LYS A 111 16.31 28.75 24.24
CA LYS A 111 16.44 27.55 23.41
C LYS A 111 16.84 26.34 24.24
N GLU A 112 17.79 26.50 25.16
CA GLU A 112 18.27 25.41 26.02
C GLU A 112 17.13 24.78 26.84
N ILE A 113 16.24 25.59 27.42
CA ILE A 113 15.09 25.10 28.22
C ILE A 113 14.09 24.29 27.39
N PHE A 114 13.98 24.56 26.09
CA PHE A 114 13.05 23.86 25.19
C PHE A 114 13.70 22.67 24.48
N SER A 115 15.04 22.60 24.46
CA SER A 115 15.83 21.59 23.77
C SER A 115 16.31 20.46 24.68
N GLU A 116 16.02 20.50 25.98
CA GLU A 116 16.28 19.38 26.89
C GLU A 116 15.30 18.22 26.58
N ASP A 117 15.82 17.16 25.95
CA ASP A 117 15.20 15.83 25.83
C ASP A 117 14.97 15.16 27.19
#